data_AF-A0A3E0QFL7-F1
#
_entry.id   AF-A0A3E0QFL7-F1
#
_cell.length_a   1.000
_cell.length_b   1.000
_cell.length_c   1.000
_cell.angle_alpha   90.00
_cell.angle_beta   90.00
_cell.angle_gamma   90.00
#
_symmetry.space_group_name_H-M   'P 1'
#
loop_
_entity.id
_entity.type
_entity.pdbx_description
1 polymer ?
#
loop_
_entity_poly.entity_id
_entity_poly.type
_entity_poly.pdbx_seq_one_letter_code
_entity_poly.pdbx_strand_id
1 'polypeptide(L)'
;MKLVKEDKTVQEQKKVSDKEAEDAFRTILAWMGEDPNREGLLETPKRVTKAFKEYFKGYHEDPRIVLDKTFGDVDGYDDMVVQKNISVQSHCEHHMAPIIGKAHVAYIPKDRVVGLSKLARVVEVFSKRLQTQERLTMQIAKTIMESLDAKGVAVTIDSTHQCMTMRGIKKENATTVTNYYLGLFKDDLSFQNRYLRFITK
;
A
#
# COMPACT_ATOMS: atom_id res chain seq x y z
N MET A 1 -4.45 23.49 -0.85
CA MET A 1 -4.69 22.07 -0.46
C MET A 1 -3.87 21.80 0.78
N LYS A 2 -4.50 21.69 1.96
CA LYS A 2 -3.79 21.48 3.23
C LYS A 2 -3.12 20.11 3.17
N LEU A 3 -1.81 20.11 3.03
CA LEU A 3 -0.97 18.93 3.25
C LEU A 3 -1.34 18.38 4.63
N VAL A 4 -1.80 17.13 4.67
CA VAL A 4 -2.03 16.41 5.93
C VAL A 4 -0.67 16.37 6.62
N LYS A 5 -0.51 17.16 7.68
CA LYS A 5 0.66 17.11 8.56
C LYS A 5 0.76 15.67 9.06
N GLU A 6 1.97 15.12 9.07
CA GLU A 6 2.23 13.87 9.79
C GLU A 6 1.83 14.10 11.24
N ASP A 7 0.70 13.54 11.66
CA ASP A 7 0.23 13.59 13.04
C ASP A 7 1.19 12.75 13.90
N LYS A 8 2.22 13.43 14.42
CA LYS A 8 2.99 12.98 15.59
C LYS A 8 2.25 13.31 16.88
N THR A 9 0.96 13.00 16.94
CA THR A 9 0.22 12.89 18.19
C THR A 9 -0.31 11.47 18.29
N VAL A 10 0.60 10.53 18.59
CA VAL A 10 0.19 9.30 19.26
C VAL A 10 -0.23 9.74 20.66
N GLN A 11 -1.47 10.19 20.80
CA GLN A 11 -2.13 10.14 22.10
C GLN A 11 -1.97 8.69 22.58
N GLU A 12 -1.58 8.49 23.85
CA GLU A 12 -1.63 7.19 24.51
C GLU A 12 -3.10 6.73 24.54
N GLN A 13 -3.61 6.31 23.40
CA GLN A 13 -4.91 5.70 23.27
C GLN A 13 -4.82 4.39 24.05
N LYS A 14 -5.71 4.24 25.03
CA LYS A 14 -5.88 3.01 25.79
C LYS A 14 -5.84 1.84 24.80
N LYS A 15 -4.88 0.93 25.00
CA LYS A 15 -4.70 -0.21 24.10
C LYS A 15 -5.93 -1.11 24.18
N VAL A 16 -6.70 -1.16 23.09
CA VAL A 16 -7.87 -2.05 22.96
C VAL A 16 -7.38 -3.50 22.89
N SER A 17 -7.95 -4.36 23.72
CA SER A 17 -7.65 -5.79 23.73
C SER A 17 -8.34 -6.54 22.59
N ASP A 18 -7.83 -7.73 22.24
CA ASP A 18 -8.48 -8.61 21.26
C ASP A 18 -9.93 -8.91 21.65
N LYS A 19 -10.18 -9.13 22.94
CA LYS A 19 -11.53 -9.42 23.44
C LYS A 19 -12.48 -8.24 23.24
N GLU A 20 -12.05 -7.02 23.54
CA GLU A 20 -12.85 -5.81 23.28
C GLU A 20 -13.15 -5.65 21.78
N ALA A 21 -12.21 -5.96 20.89
CA ALA A 21 -12.43 -5.92 19.44
C ALA A 21 -13.39 -7.02 18.96
N GLU A 22 -13.27 -8.24 19.48
CA GLU A 22 -14.18 -9.35 19.18
C GLU A 22 -15.61 -9.04 19.65
N ASP A 23 -15.77 -8.49 20.85
CA ASP A 23 -17.07 -8.07 21.38
C ASP A 23 -17.70 -6.98 20.49
N ALA A 24 -16.90 -6.05 19.96
CA ALA A 24 -17.37 -5.06 18.98
C ALA A 24 -17.88 -5.71 17.68
N PHE A 25 -17.19 -6.72 17.14
CA PHE A 25 -17.70 -7.46 15.97
C PHE A 25 -18.98 -8.23 16.27
N ARG A 26 -19.13 -8.78 17.48
CA ARG A 26 -20.39 -9.40 17.91
C ARG A 26 -21.52 -8.38 17.92
N THR A 27 -21.28 -7.17 18.42
CA THR A 27 -22.25 -6.07 18.35
C THR A 27 -22.59 -5.70 16.91
N ILE A 28 -21.60 -5.62 16.01
CA ILE A 28 -21.84 -5.32 14.59
C ILE A 28 -22.70 -6.41 13.93
N LEU A 29 -22.45 -7.70 14.21
CA LEU A 29 -23.28 -8.81 13.71
C LEU A 29 -24.73 -8.66 14.15
N ALA A 30 -24.97 -8.43 15.45
CA ALA A 30 -26.32 -8.22 15.98
C ALA A 30 -26.99 -6.98 15.36
N TRP A 31 -26.23 -5.89 15.19
CA TRP A 31 -26.72 -4.66 14.56
C TRP A 31 -27.12 -4.86 13.09
N MET A 32 -26.46 -5.75 12.35
CA MET A 32 -26.85 -6.13 10.99
C MET A 32 -28.12 -7.01 10.93
N GLY A 33 -28.65 -7.45 12.08
CA GLY A 33 -29.82 -8.33 12.17
C GLY A 33 -29.49 -9.81 12.17
N GLU A 34 -28.21 -10.20 12.29
CA GLU A 34 -27.80 -11.59 12.41
C GLU A 34 -27.85 -12.08 13.87
N ASP A 35 -28.06 -13.38 14.07
CA ASP A 35 -27.85 -14.02 15.38
C ASP A 35 -26.36 -14.38 15.55
N PRO A 36 -25.60 -13.72 16.44
CA PRO A 36 -24.18 -14.01 16.63
C PRO A 36 -23.91 -15.38 17.28
N ASN A 37 -24.95 -16.09 17.74
CA ASN A 37 -24.84 -17.40 18.37
C ASN A 37 -25.10 -18.57 17.40
N ARG A 38 -25.52 -18.30 16.15
CA ARG A 38 -25.66 -19.36 15.15
C ARG A 38 -24.30 -19.96 14.81
N GLU A 39 -24.28 -21.26 14.51
CA GLU A 39 -23.06 -22.06 14.32
C GLU A 39 -21.99 -21.37 13.45
N GLY A 40 -22.40 -20.82 12.30
CA GLY A 40 -21.48 -20.15 11.37
C GLY A 40 -20.84 -18.86 11.88
N LEU A 41 -21.44 -18.17 12.86
CA LEU A 41 -20.98 -16.87 13.36
C LEU A 41 -20.28 -16.91 14.71
N LEU A 42 -20.36 -18.02 15.46
CA LEU A 42 -19.77 -18.15 16.79
C LEU A 42 -18.30 -17.71 16.83
N GLU A 43 -17.50 -18.18 15.88
CA GLU A 43 -16.06 -17.87 15.77
C GLU A 43 -15.76 -16.69 14.82
N THR A 44 -16.77 -16.06 14.22
CA THR A 44 -16.57 -14.95 13.28
C THR A 44 -15.84 -13.76 13.90
N PRO A 45 -16.18 -13.28 15.12
CA PRO A 45 -15.44 -12.20 15.77
C PRO A 45 -13.93 -12.43 15.85
N LYS A 46 -13.52 -13.63 16.27
CA LYS A 46 -12.12 -14.04 16.38
C LYS A 46 -11.45 -14.13 15.00
N ARG A 47 -12.13 -14.74 14.02
CA ARG A 47 -11.62 -14.84 12.63
C ARG A 47 -11.41 -13.48 11.98
N VAL A 48 -12.36 -12.56 12.14
CA VAL A 48 -12.26 -11.20 11.58
C VAL A 48 -11.16 -10.41 12.26
N THR A 49 -11.05 -10.49 13.60
CA THR A 49 -9.96 -9.82 14.35
C THR A 49 -8.59 -10.34 13.89
N LYS A 50 -8.43 -11.65 13.71
CA LYS A 50 -7.21 -12.24 13.16
C LYS A 50 -6.92 -11.77 11.72
N ALA A 51 -7.94 -11.71 10.86
CA ALA A 51 -7.79 -11.20 9.50
C ALA A 51 -7.37 -9.72 9.48
N PHE A 52 -7.94 -8.89 10.35
CA PHE A 52 -7.61 -7.46 10.43
C PHE A 52 -6.16 -7.23 10.87
N LYS A 53 -5.64 -8.06 11.79
CA LYS A 53 -4.21 -8.03 12.13
C LYS A 53 -3.31 -8.30 10.92
N GLU A 54 -3.72 -9.18 10.02
CA GLU A 54 -2.98 -9.45 8.78
C GLU A 54 -3.14 -8.32 7.76
N TYR A 55 -4.37 -7.84 7.54
CA TYR A 55 -4.69 -6.77 6.61
C TYR A 55 -4.02 -5.45 6.97
N PHE A 56 -3.80 -5.21 8.27
CA PHE A 56 -3.27 -3.97 8.81
C PHE A 56 -1.90 -4.11 9.48
N LYS A 57 -1.20 -5.23 9.26
CA LYS A 57 0.14 -5.49 9.84
C LYS A 57 1.16 -4.40 9.49
N GLY A 58 0.96 -3.70 8.38
CA GLY A 58 1.85 -2.65 7.90
C GLY A 58 1.96 -1.44 8.84
N TYR A 59 1.04 -1.25 9.79
CA TYR A 59 1.19 -0.22 10.84
C TYR A 59 2.32 -0.53 11.83
N HIS A 60 2.73 -1.80 11.94
CA HIS A 60 3.78 -2.24 12.86
C HIS A 60 5.13 -2.48 12.14
N GLU A 61 5.23 -2.12 10.86
CA GLU A 61 6.42 -2.27 10.05
C GLU A 61 6.95 -0.89 9.62
N ASP A 62 8.26 -0.66 9.77
CA ASP A 62 8.93 0.51 9.22
C ASP A 62 9.42 0.19 7.79
N PRO A 63 8.90 0.86 6.76
CA PRO A 63 9.27 0.59 5.37
C PRO A 63 10.72 1.00 5.05
N ARG A 64 11.35 1.86 5.85
CA ARG A 64 12.75 2.28 5.64
C ARG A 64 13.71 1.16 5.99
N ILE A 65 13.46 0.45 7.10
CA ILE A 65 14.28 -0.69 7.54
C ILE A 65 14.30 -1.81 6.50
N VAL A 66 13.21 -1.96 5.72
CA VAL A 66 13.14 -2.92 4.62
C VAL A 66 14.22 -2.67 3.56
N LEU A 67 14.55 -1.40 3.32
CA LEU A 67 15.50 -0.95 2.30
C LEU A 67 16.95 -0.86 2.79
N ASP A 68 17.22 -1.01 4.09
CA ASP A 68 18.58 -0.92 4.66
C ASP A 68 19.56 -1.95 4.07
N LYS A 69 19.06 -3.11 3.64
CA LYS A 69 19.87 -4.14 2.99
C LYS A 69 19.97 -3.89 1.49
N THR A 70 20.90 -3.02 1.12
CA THR A 70 21.33 -2.80 -0.27
C THR A 70 22.49 -3.71 -0.64
N PHE A 71 22.59 -4.10 -1.92
CA PHE A 71 23.80 -4.70 -2.45
C PHE A 71 24.70 -3.56 -2.94
N GLY A 72 25.95 -3.55 -2.47
CA GLY A 72 26.97 -2.60 -2.93
C GLY A 72 27.56 -3.04 -4.27
N ASP A 73 27.90 -2.03 -5.10
CA ASP A 73 28.62 -2.08 -6.37
C ASP A 73 28.12 -3.10 -7.41
N VAL A 74 27.11 -2.71 -8.19
CA VAL A 74 26.68 -3.41 -9.42
C VAL A 74 27.43 -2.87 -10.64
N ASP A 75 28.76 -2.87 -10.57
CA ASP A 75 29.66 -2.48 -11.67
C ASP A 75 29.28 -1.14 -12.34
N GLY A 76 28.85 -0.15 -11.53
CA GLY A 76 28.47 1.18 -12.03
C GLY A 76 27.12 1.28 -12.73
N TYR A 77 26.20 0.33 -12.56
CA TYR A 77 24.85 0.39 -13.14
C TYR A 77 24.12 1.69 -12.75
N ASP A 78 23.79 2.53 -13.73
CA ASP A 78 23.28 3.90 -13.54
C ASP A 78 21.96 4.21 -14.28
N ASP A 79 21.32 3.20 -14.88
CA ASP A 79 20.02 3.33 -15.58
C ASP A 79 18.84 2.85 -14.71
N MET A 80 17.60 3.00 -15.20
CA MET A 80 16.41 2.66 -14.42
C MET A 80 16.26 1.15 -14.14
N VAL A 81 16.04 0.80 -12.88
CA VAL A 81 15.55 -0.52 -12.47
C VAL A 81 14.03 -0.46 -12.40
N VAL A 82 13.34 -1.38 -13.09
CA VAL A 82 11.86 -1.44 -13.12
C VAL A 82 11.36 -2.79 -12.62
N GLN A 83 10.58 -2.78 -11.55
CA GLN A 83 9.82 -3.94 -11.08
C GLN A 83 8.32 -3.72 -11.35
N LYS A 84 7.78 -4.47 -12.30
CA LYS A 84 6.36 -4.39 -12.71
C LYS A 84 5.53 -5.55 -12.18
N ASN A 85 4.22 -5.34 -12.15
CA ASN A 85 3.21 -6.34 -11.76
C ASN A 85 3.32 -6.82 -10.31
N ILE A 86 3.70 -5.93 -9.39
CA ILE A 86 3.67 -6.23 -7.96
C ILE A 86 2.21 -6.24 -7.51
N SER A 87 1.70 -7.39 -7.03
CA SER A 87 0.32 -7.48 -6.56
C SER A 87 0.07 -6.52 -5.39
N VAL A 88 -1.02 -5.76 -5.47
CA VAL A 88 -1.46 -4.85 -4.40
C VAL A 88 -2.78 -5.34 -3.84
N GLN A 89 -2.83 -5.50 -2.52
CA GLN A 89 -4.04 -5.67 -1.74
C GLN A 89 -3.99 -4.70 -0.57
N SER A 90 -4.96 -3.78 -0.54
CA SER A 90 -5.13 -2.77 0.49
C SER A 90 -6.61 -2.62 0.85
N HIS A 91 -6.94 -1.67 1.72
CA HIS A 91 -8.32 -1.36 2.10
C HIS A 91 -8.55 0.15 2.07
N CYS A 92 -9.63 0.57 1.42
CA CYS A 92 -10.06 1.96 1.36
C CYS A 92 -10.39 2.43 2.77
N GLU A 93 -9.74 3.50 3.25
CA GLU A 93 -9.96 4.01 4.60
C GLU A 93 -11.40 4.49 4.85
N HIS A 94 -12.11 4.93 3.81
CA HIS A 94 -13.47 5.44 3.93
C HIS A 94 -14.53 4.36 4.19
N HIS A 95 -14.27 3.12 3.78
CA HIS A 95 -15.27 2.05 3.79
C HIS A 95 -14.72 0.71 4.30
N MET A 96 -13.42 0.64 4.59
CA MET A 96 -12.68 -0.58 4.90
C MET A 96 -12.85 -1.68 3.83
N ALA A 97 -13.21 -1.30 2.61
CA ALA A 97 -13.43 -2.21 1.49
C ALA A 97 -12.12 -2.45 0.73
N PRO A 98 -11.88 -3.64 0.16
CA PRO A 98 -10.62 -3.94 -0.51
C PRO A 98 -10.32 -3.02 -1.71
N ILE A 99 -9.04 -2.71 -1.87
CA ILE A 99 -8.42 -2.14 -3.07
C ILE A 99 -7.48 -3.20 -3.61
N ILE A 100 -7.71 -3.66 -4.84
CA ILE A 100 -6.98 -4.80 -5.42
C ILE A 100 -6.46 -4.41 -6.79
N GLY A 101 -5.17 -4.59 -7.02
CA GLY A 101 -4.54 -4.16 -8.26
C GLY A 101 -3.08 -4.54 -8.39
N LYS A 102 -2.35 -3.75 -9.17
CA LYS A 102 -0.92 -3.91 -9.40
C LYS A 102 -0.17 -2.60 -9.22
N ALA A 103 1.00 -2.68 -8.61
CA ALA A 103 1.98 -1.62 -8.58
C ALA A 103 3.11 -1.90 -9.58
N HIS A 104 3.63 -0.82 -10.14
CA HIS A 104 4.83 -0.79 -10.96
C HIS A 104 5.78 0.24 -10.36
N VAL A 105 6.96 -0.20 -9.94
CA VAL A 105 7.93 0.63 -9.23
C VAL A 105 9.20 0.71 -10.06
N ALA A 106 9.70 1.91 -10.28
CA ALA A 106 10.99 2.14 -10.91
C ALA A 106 11.82 3.13 -10.09
N TYR A 107 13.13 2.96 -10.10
CA TYR A 107 14.07 3.95 -9.58
C TYR A 107 15.35 3.98 -10.40
N ILE A 108 16.03 5.12 -10.39
CA ILE A 108 17.36 5.28 -10.99
C ILE A 108 18.36 5.35 -9.83
N PRO A 109 19.27 4.36 -9.72
CA PRO A 109 20.23 4.31 -8.64
C PRO A 109 21.22 5.46 -8.73
N LYS A 110 21.70 5.89 -7.56
CA LYS A 110 22.87 6.77 -7.47
C LYS A 110 24.14 5.92 -7.44
N ASP A 111 24.33 5.19 -6.34
CA ASP A 111 25.53 4.36 -6.09
C ASP A 111 25.20 2.90 -5.74
N ARG A 112 23.93 2.59 -5.42
CA ARG A 112 23.53 1.27 -4.88
C ARG A 112 22.23 0.77 -5.49
N VAL A 113 22.15 -0.55 -5.62
CA VAL A 113 20.94 -1.26 -6.05
C VAL A 113 20.39 -2.08 -4.90
N VAL A 114 19.07 -2.04 -4.75
CA VAL A 114 18.36 -2.80 -3.73
C VAL A 114 17.91 -4.16 -4.29
N GLY A 115 17.85 -5.17 -3.42
CA GLY A 115 17.25 -6.45 -3.77
C GLY A 115 15.79 -6.30 -4.22
N LEU A 116 15.42 -6.96 -5.32
CA LEU A 116 14.07 -6.85 -5.92
C LEU A 116 12.94 -7.21 -4.94
N SER A 117 13.18 -8.11 -3.98
CA SER A 117 12.17 -8.44 -2.96
C SER A 117 11.87 -7.27 -2.01
N LYS A 118 12.79 -6.30 -1.86
CA LYS A 118 12.64 -5.16 -0.94
C LYS A 118 11.68 -4.12 -1.48
N LEU A 119 11.72 -3.83 -2.78
CA LEU A 119 10.75 -2.93 -3.42
C LEU A 119 9.32 -3.46 -3.26
N ALA A 120 9.11 -4.76 -3.54
CA ALA A 120 7.82 -5.40 -3.31
C ALA A 120 7.39 -5.37 -1.82
N ARG A 121 8.35 -5.50 -0.90
CA ARG A 121 8.06 -5.43 0.54
C ARG A 121 7.68 -4.02 0.99
N VAL A 122 8.28 -2.96 0.43
CA VAL A 122 7.85 -1.57 0.70
C VAL A 122 6.41 -1.34 0.24
N VAL A 123 6.05 -1.85 -0.94
CA VAL A 123 4.66 -1.84 -1.43
C VAL A 123 3.74 -2.53 -0.42
N GLU A 124 4.12 -3.71 0.07
CA GLU A 124 3.33 -4.47 1.04
C GLU A 124 3.16 -3.74 2.38
N VAL A 125 4.22 -3.13 2.93
CA VAL A 125 4.16 -2.38 4.20
C VAL A 125 3.11 -1.27 4.14
N PHE A 126 3.06 -0.53 3.04
CA PHE A 126 2.07 0.53 2.88
C PHE A 126 0.69 0.02 2.46
N SER A 127 0.61 -1.05 1.66
CA SER A 127 -0.69 -1.59 1.22
C SER A 127 -1.43 -2.28 2.36
N LYS A 128 -0.71 -2.85 3.34
CA LYS A 128 -1.30 -3.48 4.54
C LYS A 128 -1.65 -2.44 5.63
N ARG A 129 -2.36 -1.38 5.21
CA ARG A 129 -2.90 -0.28 6.03
C ARG A 129 -4.27 0.13 5.47
N LEU A 130 -4.99 0.99 6.19
CA LEU A 130 -6.11 1.74 5.60
C LEU A 130 -5.53 2.88 4.77
N GLN A 131 -6.01 3.02 3.53
CA GLN A 131 -5.38 3.87 2.51
C GLN A 131 -6.38 4.59 1.60
N THR A 132 -5.90 5.69 1.02
CA THR A 132 -6.29 6.14 -0.32
C THR A 132 -5.21 5.70 -1.32
N GLN A 133 -5.58 5.44 -2.58
CA GLN A 133 -4.62 4.94 -3.57
C GLN A 133 -3.53 5.99 -3.87
N GLU A 134 -3.88 7.26 -3.86
CA GLU A 134 -3.00 8.40 -4.03
C GLU A 134 -1.94 8.44 -2.92
N ARG A 135 -2.37 8.29 -1.66
CA ARG A 135 -1.47 8.28 -0.50
C ARG A 135 -0.54 7.07 -0.54
N LEU A 136 -1.07 5.89 -0.84
CA LEU A 136 -0.28 4.67 -1.03
C LEU A 136 0.83 4.87 -2.08
N THR A 137 0.46 5.40 -3.25
CA THR A 137 1.39 5.63 -4.37
C THR A 137 2.51 6.59 -3.97
N MET A 138 2.14 7.73 -3.37
CA MET A 138 3.09 8.75 -2.91
C MET A 138 4.03 8.21 -1.83
N GLN A 139 3.50 7.48 -0.84
CA GLN A 139 4.29 6.95 0.28
C GLN A 139 5.38 6.00 -0.21
N ILE A 140 5.04 5.06 -1.10
CA ILE A 140 6.01 4.14 -1.71
C ILE A 140 7.11 4.93 -2.43
N ALA A 141 6.73 5.89 -3.28
CA ALA A 141 7.69 6.65 -4.07
C ALA A 141 8.66 7.46 -3.20
N LYS A 142 8.14 8.17 -2.19
CA LYS A 142 8.96 9.00 -1.27
C LYS A 142 9.92 8.14 -0.45
N THR A 143 9.44 7.04 0.14
CA THR A 143 10.31 6.16 0.94
C THR A 143 11.44 5.59 0.09
N ILE A 144 11.18 5.14 -1.14
CA ILE A 144 12.24 4.61 -2.01
C ILE A 144 13.25 5.72 -2.35
N MET A 145 12.78 6.92 -2.69
CA MET A 145 13.64 8.06 -3.01
C MET A 145 14.58 8.38 -1.85
N GLU A 146 14.03 8.52 -0.65
CA GLU A 146 14.76 8.89 0.57
C GLU A 146 15.70 7.78 1.05
N SER A 147 15.23 6.53 1.14
CA SER A 147 16.01 5.42 1.68
C SER A 147 17.15 4.97 0.77
N LEU A 148 17.01 5.13 -0.54
CA LEU A 148 18.04 4.73 -1.50
C LEU A 148 18.93 5.89 -1.97
N ASP A 149 18.62 7.13 -1.57
CA ASP A 149 19.22 8.34 -2.16
C ASP A 149 19.20 8.27 -3.70
N ALA A 150 18.05 7.87 -4.26
CA ALA A 150 17.92 7.61 -5.68
C ALA A 150 17.98 8.90 -6.50
N LYS A 151 18.43 8.83 -7.75
CA LYS A 151 18.39 9.98 -8.69
C LYS A 151 16.96 10.29 -9.15
N GLY A 152 16.08 9.28 -9.13
CA GLY A 152 14.66 9.45 -9.42
C GLY A 152 13.87 8.19 -9.09
N VAL A 153 12.57 8.36 -8.84
CA VAL A 153 11.63 7.27 -8.57
C VAL A 153 10.31 7.51 -9.32
N ALA A 154 9.72 6.43 -9.85
CA ALA A 154 8.39 6.43 -10.42
C ALA A 154 7.57 5.27 -9.87
N VAL A 155 6.35 5.56 -9.41
CA VAL A 155 5.39 4.55 -8.94
C VAL A 155 4.06 4.75 -9.67
N THR A 156 3.56 3.67 -10.25
CA THR A 156 2.21 3.59 -10.82
C THR A 156 1.43 2.50 -10.11
N ILE A 157 0.19 2.78 -9.73
CA ILE A 157 -0.74 1.75 -9.25
C ILE A 157 -1.98 1.80 -10.13
N ASP A 158 -2.39 0.65 -10.66
CA ASP A 158 -3.67 0.43 -11.33
C ASP A 158 -4.48 -0.57 -10.51
N SER A 159 -5.64 -0.15 -10.01
CA SER A 159 -6.43 -0.98 -9.09
C SER A 159 -7.94 -0.78 -9.19
N THR A 160 -8.65 -1.82 -8.78
CA THR A 160 -10.10 -1.84 -8.62
C THR A 160 -10.47 -1.61 -7.15
N HIS A 161 -11.50 -0.80 -6.93
CA HIS A 161 -11.97 -0.43 -5.60
C HIS A 161 -13.30 -1.11 -5.29
N GLN A 162 -13.33 -2.01 -4.31
CA GLN A 162 -14.55 -2.77 -3.99
C GLN A 162 -15.67 -1.88 -3.41
N CYS A 163 -15.33 -0.70 -2.89
CA CYS A 163 -16.32 0.31 -2.52
C CYS A 163 -17.10 0.87 -3.73
N MET A 164 -16.61 0.70 -4.97
CA MET A 164 -17.25 1.14 -6.21
C MET A 164 -17.86 -0.01 -7.02
N THR A 165 -17.32 -1.22 -6.90
CA THR A 165 -17.77 -2.39 -7.69
C THR A 165 -18.87 -3.17 -6.99
N MET A 166 -18.78 -3.40 -5.67
CA MET A 166 -19.73 -4.24 -4.94
C MET A 166 -20.91 -3.47 -4.34
N ARG A 167 -20.78 -2.15 -4.19
CA ARG A 167 -21.81 -1.29 -3.60
C ARG A 167 -21.92 0.06 -4.31
N GLY A 168 -22.95 0.82 -3.96
CA GLY A 168 -23.18 2.16 -4.51
C GLY A 168 -23.38 2.11 -6.03
N ILE A 169 -22.46 2.73 -6.77
CA ILE A 169 -22.54 2.94 -8.23
C ILE A 169 -22.22 1.71 -9.09
N LYS A 170 -21.68 0.63 -8.50
CA LYS A 170 -21.51 -0.71 -9.11
C LYS A 170 -20.84 -0.70 -10.50
N LYS A 171 -19.68 -0.05 -10.61
CA LYS A 171 -18.90 -0.01 -11.88
C LYS A 171 -17.83 -1.09 -11.87
N GLU A 172 -18.24 -2.32 -12.15
CA GLU A 172 -17.42 -3.54 -12.03
C GLU A 172 -16.11 -3.50 -12.82
N ASN A 173 -16.11 -2.88 -13.99
CA ASN A 173 -14.94 -2.78 -14.87
C ASN A 173 -14.08 -1.52 -14.62
N ALA A 174 -14.47 -0.65 -13.68
CA ALA A 174 -13.73 0.56 -13.42
C ALA A 174 -12.41 0.25 -12.68
N THR A 175 -11.31 0.76 -13.22
CA THR A 175 -10.03 0.81 -12.52
C THR A 175 -9.59 2.25 -12.34
N THR A 176 -8.71 2.47 -11.37
CA THR A 176 -8.13 3.78 -11.06
C THR A 176 -6.63 3.67 -11.17
N VAL A 177 -6.04 4.56 -11.96
CA VAL A 177 -4.59 4.66 -12.14
C VAL A 177 -4.06 5.90 -11.42
N THR A 178 -3.07 5.70 -10.57
CA THR A 178 -2.33 6.78 -9.89
C THR A 178 -0.86 6.69 -10.25
N ASN A 179 -0.24 7.85 -10.50
CA ASN A 179 1.18 7.99 -10.81
C ASN A 179 1.82 8.98 -9.84
N TYR A 180 3.06 8.72 -9.42
CA TYR A 180 3.85 9.68 -8.66
C TYR A 180 5.32 9.60 -9.06
N TYR A 181 5.88 10.72 -9.52
CA TYR A 181 7.24 10.85 -10.03
C TYR A 181 8.08 11.78 -9.16
N LEU A 182 9.35 11.41 -8.95
CA LEU A 182 10.35 12.15 -8.18
C LEU A 182 11.69 12.15 -8.93
N GLY A 183 12.50 13.19 -8.69
CA GLY A 183 13.83 13.36 -9.30
C GLY A 183 13.77 13.32 -10.83
N LEU A 184 14.70 12.60 -11.46
CA LEU A 184 14.79 12.51 -12.93
C LEU A 184 13.49 12.10 -13.63
N PHE A 185 12.65 11.26 -13.02
CA PHE A 185 11.34 10.93 -13.59
C PHE A 185 10.38 12.12 -13.59
N LYS A 186 10.50 13.04 -12.65
CA LYS A 186 9.66 14.25 -12.60
C LYS A 186 10.17 15.32 -13.57
N ASP A 187 11.49 15.42 -13.68
CA ASP A 187 12.15 16.55 -14.34
C ASP A 187 12.37 16.32 -15.84
N ASP A 188 12.40 15.06 -16.31
CA ASP A 188 12.64 14.72 -17.71
C ASP A 188 11.60 13.73 -18.28
N LEU A 189 10.89 14.19 -19.31
CA LEU A 189 9.88 13.42 -20.04
C LEU A 189 10.44 12.18 -20.74
N SER A 190 11.73 12.15 -21.06
CA SER A 190 12.39 11.01 -21.69
C SER A 190 12.34 9.78 -20.78
N PHE A 191 12.61 9.96 -19.47
CA PHE A 191 12.51 8.90 -18.47
C PHE A 191 11.06 8.48 -18.23
N GLN A 192 10.11 9.43 -18.20
CA GLN A 192 8.68 9.10 -18.10
C GLN A 192 8.22 8.22 -19.26
N ASN A 193 8.56 8.61 -20.49
CA ASN A 193 8.17 7.87 -21.70
C ASN A 193 8.78 6.46 -21.72
N ARG A 194 10.06 6.31 -21.35
CA ARG A 194 10.71 4.99 -21.23
C ARG A 194 10.00 4.11 -20.18
N TYR A 195 9.72 4.67 -19.00
CA TYR A 195 9.01 3.98 -17.93
C TYR A 195 7.61 3.53 -18.34
N LEU A 196 6.81 4.43 -18.92
CA LEU A 196 5.46 4.12 -19.40
C LEU A 196 5.49 3.00 -20.43
N ARG A 197 6.45 3.00 -21.37
CA ARG A 197 6.63 1.89 -22.32
C ARG A 197 6.93 0.55 -21.66
N PHE A 198 7.69 0.53 -20.56
CA PHE A 198 8.01 -0.72 -19.86
C PHE A 198 6.83 -1.31 -19.08
N ILE A 199 5.93 -0.47 -18.58
CA ILE A 199 4.78 -0.90 -17.75
C ILE A 199 3.51 -1.12 -18.57
N THR A 200 3.42 -0.56 -19.76
CA THR A 200 2.34 -0.82 -20.72
C THR A 200 2.49 -2.26 -21.25
N LYS A 201 1.36 -2.92 -21.53
CA LYS A 201 1.33 -4.25 -22.15
C LYS A 201 1.82 -4.22 -23.59
#